data_AF-A0A514ZTH4-F1
#
_entry.id   AF-A0A514ZTH4-F1
#
_cell.length_a   1.000
_cell.length_b   1.000
_cell.length_c   1.000
_cell.angle_alpha   90.00
_cell.angle_beta   90.00
_cell.angle_gamma   90.00
#
_symmetry.space_group_name_H-M   'P 1'
#
loop_
_entity.id
_entity.type
_entity.pdbx_description
1 polymer ?
#
loop_
_entity_poly.entity_id
_entity_poly.type
_entity_poly.pdbx_seq_one_letter_code
_entity_poly.pdbx_strand_id
1 'polypeptide(L)'
;MKILLFFLLALPAWAEVVLPSILASDMVLQQETDVAIWGWATPTEKIMVIASWDSHPISVTCAEDATWKVRLRTPKAGGPYALTIKGSNTLLLSNILIGEVWLCSGQSNMGLSAAGGVKDALAELPRAFNPTIHLFKMDKRSAATPQNDVRGAWSVCDSVSLKNFSAVGYFFGKKLQATLQVPIGLIDMSWGASKIETWMPEELVNLYPELRHSAQKMIKTQWAPTKSGWLYNGMVAPITSYAIAGVIWYQGESNRHYAPAYYQLMHLLVDSWRGLWQRDFPFYYVQLAPYQSGGKYETALVRENQTKAMDIAKSGMIITTDLADNINDVHPIYKKEVGNRLANWALTETYGRHVGSYKSPQYRSMQVNSNTIRLSFDNVPNGLSTTGKELTDFEIAGVDQVFTKAQARINGKAVEVWAPTVNNPVAVRFAFRDAPEPNLFSKEGLPVIPFRTDSWDLGLKVIER
;
A
#
# COMPACT_ATOMS: atom_id res chain seq x y z
N MET A 1 -57.05 40.51 -11.52
CA MET A 1 -56.14 39.40 -11.21
C MET A 1 -55.52 38.91 -12.52
N LYS A 2 -54.30 39.33 -12.85
CA LYS A 2 -53.59 38.89 -14.08
C LYS A 2 -52.60 37.80 -13.68
N ILE A 3 -52.85 36.56 -14.12
CA ILE A 3 -51.92 35.44 -13.95
C ILE A 3 -50.88 35.56 -15.07
N LEU A 4 -49.63 35.86 -14.69
CA LEU A 4 -48.50 35.90 -15.62
C LEU A 4 -47.93 34.48 -15.73
N LEU A 5 -48.15 33.83 -16.87
CA LEU A 5 -47.61 32.51 -17.17
C LEU A 5 -46.15 32.67 -17.62
N PHE A 6 -45.19 32.29 -16.77
CA PHE A 6 -43.78 32.23 -17.12
C PHE A 6 -43.51 30.93 -17.91
N PHE A 7 -43.31 31.03 -19.22
CA PHE A 7 -42.77 29.93 -20.02
C PHE A 7 -41.26 29.81 -19.72
N LEU A 8 -40.85 28.77 -19.00
CA LEU A 8 -39.44 28.37 -18.94
C LEU A 8 -39.06 27.75 -20.29
N LEU A 9 -38.31 28.51 -21.09
CA LEU A 9 -37.56 27.96 -22.23
C LEU A 9 -36.43 27.09 -21.69
N ALA A 10 -36.61 25.77 -21.68
CA ALA A 10 -35.53 24.82 -21.46
C ALA A 10 -34.67 24.77 -22.74
N LEU A 11 -33.52 25.45 -22.72
CA LEU A 11 -32.49 25.25 -23.74
C LEU A 11 -31.92 23.84 -23.57
N PRO A 12 -31.82 23.01 -24.63
CA PRO A 12 -31.15 21.73 -24.54
C PRO A 12 -29.66 21.98 -24.28
N ALA A 13 -29.19 21.65 -23.07
CA ALA A 13 -27.77 21.54 -22.80
C ALA A 13 -27.29 20.21 -23.38
N TRP A 14 -26.54 20.25 -24.48
CA TRP A 14 -25.91 19.06 -25.05
C TRP A 14 -24.69 18.74 -24.21
N ALA A 15 -24.71 17.62 -23.48
CA ALA A 15 -23.56 17.17 -22.72
C ALA A 15 -22.60 16.45 -23.66
N GLU A 16 -21.37 16.96 -23.76
CA GLU A 16 -20.28 16.30 -24.47
C GLU A 16 -19.89 14.98 -23.79
N VAL A 17 -19.26 14.07 -24.54
CA VAL A 17 -18.60 12.91 -23.93
C VAL A 17 -17.43 13.41 -23.07
N VAL A 18 -17.42 12.98 -21.81
CA VAL A 18 -16.39 13.30 -20.82
C VAL A 18 -15.88 12.01 -20.19
N LEU A 19 -14.56 11.95 -19.94
CA LEU A 19 -13.91 10.82 -19.29
C LEU A 19 -13.49 11.19 -17.85
N PRO A 20 -13.40 10.23 -16.93
CA PRO A 20 -12.75 10.45 -15.65
C PRO A 20 -11.27 10.82 -15.85
N SER A 21 -10.71 11.59 -14.93
CA SER A 21 -9.33 12.11 -15.03
C SER A 21 -8.27 11.01 -15.14
N ILE A 22 -8.56 9.80 -14.65
CA ILE A 22 -7.67 8.64 -14.76
C ILE A 22 -7.58 8.06 -16.18
N LEU A 23 -8.57 8.33 -17.04
CA LEU A 23 -8.57 7.94 -18.46
C LEU A 23 -8.17 9.15 -19.32
N ALA A 24 -6.86 9.31 -19.51
CA ALA A 24 -6.27 10.43 -20.24
C ALA A 24 -5.15 9.98 -21.17
N SER A 25 -4.61 10.91 -21.97
CA SER A 25 -3.32 10.71 -22.64
C SER A 25 -2.23 10.41 -21.60
N ASP A 26 -1.15 9.76 -22.03
CA ASP A 26 -0.04 9.32 -21.18
C ASP A 26 -0.43 8.26 -20.12
N MET A 27 -1.61 7.66 -20.18
CA MET A 27 -1.97 6.58 -19.25
C MET A 27 -1.25 5.26 -19.57
N VAL A 28 -1.22 4.36 -18.59
CA VAL A 28 -0.81 2.96 -18.78
C VAL A 28 -2.00 2.05 -18.48
N LEU A 29 -2.37 1.21 -19.43
CA LEU A 29 -3.40 0.19 -19.25
C LEU A 29 -2.75 -1.15 -18.89
N GLN A 30 -3.40 -1.92 -18.01
CA GLN A 30 -2.94 -3.26 -17.65
C GLN A 30 -2.92 -4.16 -18.90
N GLN A 31 -1.82 -4.89 -19.11
CA GLN A 31 -1.65 -5.80 -20.25
C GLN A 31 -2.41 -7.12 -20.09
N GLU A 32 -2.67 -7.78 -21.22
CA GLU A 32 -3.21 -9.14 -21.32
C GLU A 32 -4.48 -9.38 -20.49
N THR A 33 -5.32 -8.35 -20.36
CA THR A 33 -6.57 -8.38 -19.58
C THR A 33 -7.66 -7.60 -20.31
N ASP A 34 -8.89 -7.73 -19.85
CA ASP A 34 -9.93 -6.78 -20.22
C ASP A 34 -9.80 -5.54 -19.35
N VAL A 35 -9.75 -4.37 -19.96
CA VAL A 35 -9.75 -3.06 -19.31
C VAL A 35 -11.05 -2.33 -19.61
N ALA A 36 -11.53 -1.54 -18.65
CA ALA A 36 -12.70 -0.70 -18.88
C ALA A 36 -12.29 0.66 -19.45
N ILE A 37 -13.06 1.15 -20.42
CA ILE A 37 -13.12 2.56 -20.78
C ILE A 37 -14.54 3.03 -20.47
N TRP A 38 -14.67 4.11 -19.72
CA TRP A 38 -15.96 4.59 -19.23
C TRP A 38 -15.97 6.12 -19.14
N GLY A 39 -17.15 6.69 -19.02
CA GLY A 39 -17.31 8.12 -18.85
C GLY A 39 -18.76 8.51 -18.73
N TRP A 40 -19.02 9.78 -19.02
CA TRP A 40 -20.34 10.38 -19.06
C TRP A 40 -20.63 10.94 -20.45
N ALA A 41 -21.91 10.97 -20.82
CA ALA A 41 -22.38 11.55 -22.08
C ALA A 41 -23.88 11.83 -21.97
N THR A 42 -24.50 12.40 -23.01
CA THR A 42 -25.96 12.56 -23.03
C THR A 42 -26.63 11.18 -23.02
N PRO A 43 -27.70 10.93 -22.22
CA PRO A 43 -28.43 9.67 -22.25
C PRO A 43 -28.89 9.31 -23.67
N THR A 44 -28.88 8.01 -24.01
CA THR A 44 -29.19 7.46 -25.34
C THR A 44 -28.20 7.79 -26.46
N GLU A 45 -27.16 8.59 -26.18
CA GLU A 45 -26.08 8.88 -27.14
C GLU A 45 -25.32 7.60 -27.49
N LYS A 46 -25.07 7.40 -28.79
CA LYS A 46 -24.22 6.30 -29.27
C LYS A 46 -22.76 6.72 -29.20
N ILE A 47 -21.96 5.93 -28.50
CA ILE A 47 -20.54 6.15 -28.27
C ILE A 47 -19.77 5.01 -28.92
N MET A 48 -18.75 5.35 -29.70
CA MET A 48 -17.85 4.41 -30.35
C MET A 48 -16.44 4.60 -29.82
N VAL A 49 -15.82 3.51 -29.36
CA VAL A 49 -14.44 3.47 -28.87
C VAL A 49 -13.60 2.67 -29.86
N ILE A 50 -12.52 3.29 -30.34
CA ILE A 50 -11.58 2.72 -31.30
C ILE A 50 -10.20 2.69 -30.66
N ALA A 51 -9.65 1.50 -30.48
CA ALA A 51 -8.30 1.31 -29.98
C ALA A 51 -7.33 1.06 -31.13
N SER A 52 -6.22 1.78 -31.21
CA SER A 52 -5.24 1.61 -32.30
C SER A 52 -4.59 0.21 -32.37
N TRP A 53 -4.69 -0.59 -31.30
CA TRP A 53 -4.22 -1.98 -31.26
C TRP A 53 -5.29 -3.01 -31.63
N ASP A 54 -6.54 -2.57 -31.87
CA ASP A 54 -7.64 -3.44 -32.26
C ASP A 54 -8.33 -2.88 -33.51
N SER A 55 -8.56 -3.76 -34.49
CA SER A 55 -9.23 -3.37 -35.74
C SER A 55 -10.75 -3.27 -35.61
N HIS A 56 -11.33 -3.66 -34.46
CA HIS A 56 -12.77 -3.68 -34.24
C HIS A 56 -13.20 -2.56 -33.28
N PRO A 57 -13.86 -1.50 -33.77
CA PRO A 57 -14.52 -0.51 -32.92
C PRO A 57 -15.61 -1.15 -32.06
N ILE A 58 -15.72 -0.70 -30.81
CA ILE A 58 -16.81 -1.10 -29.91
C ILE A 58 -17.79 0.05 -29.78
N SER A 59 -19.08 -0.21 -29.89
CA SER A 59 -20.13 0.77 -29.67
C SER A 59 -20.98 0.44 -28.45
N VAL A 60 -21.37 1.48 -27.72
CA VAL A 60 -22.28 1.41 -26.58
C VAL A 60 -23.27 2.57 -26.65
N THR A 61 -24.46 2.39 -26.08
CA THR A 61 -25.42 3.48 -25.90
C THR A 61 -25.33 3.97 -24.46
N CYS A 62 -25.18 5.29 -24.26
CA CYS A 62 -25.16 5.89 -22.93
C CYS A 62 -26.47 5.60 -22.19
N ALA A 63 -26.37 5.18 -20.93
CA ALA A 63 -27.51 4.82 -20.11
C ALA A 63 -28.29 6.06 -19.63
N GLU A 64 -29.47 5.84 -19.05
CA GLU A 64 -30.34 6.90 -18.53
C GLU A 64 -29.69 7.70 -17.39
N ASP A 65 -28.76 7.09 -16.64
CA ASP A 65 -27.97 7.74 -15.59
C ASP A 65 -26.77 8.55 -16.12
N ALA A 66 -26.73 8.78 -17.44
CA ALA A 66 -25.66 9.46 -18.16
C ALA A 66 -24.29 8.77 -18.08
N THR A 67 -24.23 7.49 -17.74
CA THR A 67 -22.98 6.71 -17.74
C THR A 67 -22.88 5.79 -18.95
N TRP A 68 -21.65 5.51 -19.36
CA TRP A 68 -21.35 4.49 -20.36
C TRP A 68 -20.05 3.78 -20.02
N LYS A 69 -19.94 2.52 -20.43
CA LYS A 69 -18.75 1.70 -20.18
C LYS A 69 -18.60 0.63 -21.26
N VAL A 70 -17.39 0.46 -21.77
CA VAL A 70 -17.00 -0.64 -22.66
C VAL A 70 -15.82 -1.39 -22.07
N ARG A 71 -15.63 -2.65 -22.50
CA ARG A 71 -14.44 -3.44 -22.18
C ARG A 71 -13.60 -3.60 -23.44
N LEU A 72 -12.30 -3.35 -23.33
CA LEU A 72 -11.32 -3.57 -24.38
C LEU A 72 -10.35 -4.65 -23.93
N ARG A 73 -10.03 -5.60 -24.81
CA ARG A 73 -8.94 -6.54 -24.57
C ARG A 73 -7.62 -5.82 -24.86
N THR A 74 -6.69 -5.83 -23.90
CA THR A 74 -5.34 -5.30 -24.13
C THR A 74 -4.41 -6.41 -24.64
N PRO A 75 -3.53 -6.11 -25.61
CA PRO A 75 -2.46 -7.01 -26.02
C PRO A 75 -1.40 -7.16 -24.90
N LYS A 76 -0.35 -7.90 -25.24
CA LYS A 76 0.92 -7.86 -24.51
C LYS A 76 1.49 -6.44 -24.47
N ALA A 77 2.30 -6.15 -23.46
CA ALA A 77 2.97 -4.88 -23.23
C ALA A 77 3.59 -4.27 -24.49
N GLY A 78 3.41 -2.95 -24.65
CA GLY A 78 3.85 -2.20 -25.81
C GLY A 78 3.26 -0.78 -25.87
N GLY A 79 3.36 -0.16 -27.04
CA GLY A 79 2.93 1.22 -27.30
C GLY A 79 4.08 2.07 -27.86
N PRO A 80 3.86 3.37 -28.06
CA PRO A 80 2.64 4.11 -27.72
C PRO A 80 1.47 3.76 -28.63
N TYR A 81 0.28 3.70 -28.03
CA TYR A 81 -0.99 3.52 -28.69
C TYR A 81 -1.87 4.78 -28.54
N ALA A 82 -2.99 4.79 -29.26
CA ALA A 82 -4.06 5.76 -29.14
C ALA A 82 -5.44 5.11 -28.94
N LEU A 83 -6.33 5.84 -28.27
CA LEU A 83 -7.77 5.57 -28.19
C LEU A 83 -8.53 6.77 -28.75
N THR A 84 -9.49 6.51 -29.65
CA THR A 84 -10.43 7.52 -30.13
C THR A 84 -11.83 7.18 -29.62
N ILE A 85 -12.48 8.13 -28.95
CA ILE A 85 -13.85 8.01 -28.46
C ILE A 85 -14.70 8.98 -29.27
N LYS A 86 -15.71 8.47 -29.98
CA LYS A 86 -16.61 9.25 -30.83
C LYS A 86 -18.03 9.22 -30.28
N GLY A 87 -18.60 10.38 -30.03
CA GLY A 87 -20.01 10.62 -29.78
C GLY A 87 -20.42 11.92 -30.48
N SER A 88 -21.07 12.81 -29.73
CA SER A 88 -21.38 14.19 -30.09
C SER A 88 -20.11 15.03 -30.29
N ASN A 89 -19.06 14.74 -29.52
CA ASN A 89 -17.69 15.21 -29.71
C ASN A 89 -16.74 14.01 -29.98
N THR A 90 -15.50 14.29 -30.35
CA THR A 90 -14.45 13.28 -30.52
C THR A 90 -13.29 13.55 -29.58
N LEU A 91 -12.96 12.59 -28.73
CA LEU A 91 -11.79 12.61 -27.85
C LEU A 91 -10.69 11.71 -28.44
N LEU A 92 -9.47 12.23 -28.50
CA LEU A 92 -8.27 11.46 -28.85
C LEU A 92 -7.35 11.39 -27.63
N LEU A 93 -7.19 10.20 -27.08
CA LEU A 93 -6.18 9.90 -26.08
C LEU A 93 -4.95 9.31 -26.79
N SER A 94 -3.78 9.86 -26.50
CA SER A 94 -2.52 9.50 -27.16
C SER A 94 -1.46 9.10 -26.13
N ASN A 95 -0.36 8.50 -26.60
CA ASN A 95 0.72 7.97 -25.76
C ASN A 95 0.23 7.00 -24.67
N ILE A 96 -0.72 6.13 -25.03
CA ILE A 96 -1.19 5.07 -24.14
C ILE A 96 -0.18 3.94 -24.19
N LEU A 97 0.38 3.58 -23.04
CA LEU A 97 1.19 2.37 -22.92
C LEU A 97 0.34 1.21 -22.41
N ILE A 98 0.74 0.01 -22.78
CA ILE A 98 0.18 -1.23 -22.25
C ILE A 98 1.29 -1.93 -21.47
N GLY A 99 1.03 -2.30 -20.23
CA GLY A 99 2.06 -2.80 -19.31
C GLY A 99 1.49 -3.20 -17.95
N GLU A 100 2.24 -2.96 -16.89
CA GLU A 100 1.81 -3.27 -15.51
C GLU A 100 1.38 -2.00 -14.77
N VAL A 101 0.20 -2.02 -14.15
CA VAL A 101 -0.33 -0.88 -13.41
C VAL A 101 -0.39 -1.20 -11.92
N TRP A 102 0.30 -0.42 -11.10
CA TRP A 102 0.36 -0.61 -9.66
C TRP A 102 -0.18 0.61 -8.90
N LEU A 103 -0.97 0.31 -7.86
CA LEU A 103 -1.51 1.33 -6.96
C LEU A 103 -0.61 1.46 -5.73
N CYS A 104 -0.11 2.67 -5.50
CA CYS A 104 0.75 3.04 -4.37
C CYS A 104 -0.08 3.78 -3.34
N SER A 105 -0.48 3.10 -2.25
CA SER A 105 -1.44 3.66 -1.28
C SER A 105 -0.99 3.54 0.19
N GLY A 106 -1.76 4.18 1.06
CA GLY A 106 -1.48 4.30 2.49
C GLY A 106 -1.34 5.76 2.91
N GLN A 107 -0.39 6.02 3.80
CA GLN A 107 -0.23 7.35 4.39
C GLN A 107 1.08 8.04 4.01
N SER A 108 1.60 8.92 4.88
CA SER A 108 2.71 9.81 4.59
C SER A 108 3.94 9.07 4.12
N ASN A 109 4.28 7.92 4.73
CA ASN A 109 5.47 7.17 4.34
C ASN A 109 5.38 6.57 2.93
N MET A 110 4.17 6.27 2.42
CA MET A 110 3.96 6.01 1.00
C MET A 110 4.12 7.29 0.18
N GLY A 111 3.52 8.40 0.63
CA GLY A 111 3.42 9.65 -0.15
C GLY A 111 4.63 10.59 -0.12
N LEU A 112 5.67 10.29 0.67
CA LEU A 112 6.88 11.11 0.73
C LEU A 112 7.62 11.09 -0.62
N SER A 113 8.10 12.26 -1.02
CA SER A 113 8.69 12.52 -2.33
C SER A 113 10.02 13.28 -2.21
N ALA A 114 10.65 13.58 -3.34
CA ALA A 114 11.83 14.44 -3.36
C ALA A 114 11.53 15.85 -2.80
N ALA A 115 10.36 16.41 -3.11
CA ALA A 115 9.90 17.68 -2.53
C ALA A 115 9.73 17.62 -1.01
N GLY A 116 9.42 16.44 -0.47
CA GLY A 116 9.38 16.17 0.97
C GLY A 116 10.75 15.89 1.60
N GLY A 117 11.86 16.09 0.88
CA GLY A 117 13.22 15.94 1.41
C GLY A 117 13.79 14.52 1.38
N VAL A 118 13.12 13.56 0.70
CA VAL A 118 13.64 12.19 0.57
C VAL A 118 14.95 12.20 -0.23
N LYS A 119 16.07 11.94 0.44
CA LYS A 119 17.43 12.03 -0.15
C LYS A 119 17.60 11.14 -1.38
N ASP A 120 17.11 9.90 -1.33
CA ASP A 120 17.19 8.97 -2.45
C ASP A 120 16.47 9.50 -3.70
N ALA A 121 15.29 10.09 -3.51
CA ALA A 121 14.49 10.63 -4.61
C ALA A 121 15.13 11.91 -5.17
N LEU A 122 15.68 12.78 -4.31
CA LEU A 122 16.43 13.96 -4.72
C LEU A 122 17.64 13.59 -5.60
N ALA A 123 18.40 12.57 -5.19
CA ALA A 123 19.55 12.07 -5.94
C ALA A 123 19.16 11.46 -7.30
N GLU A 124 17.91 11.08 -7.47
CA GLU A 124 17.40 10.45 -8.69
C GLU A 124 16.94 11.46 -9.75
N LEU A 125 16.50 12.65 -9.35
CA LEU A 125 15.94 13.67 -10.25
C LEU A 125 16.78 13.94 -11.50
N PRO A 126 18.13 14.06 -11.45
CA PRO A 126 18.93 14.35 -12.64
C PRO A 126 18.89 13.28 -13.74
N ARG A 127 18.46 12.05 -13.41
CA ARG A 127 18.40 10.89 -14.30
C ARG A 127 17.04 10.22 -14.32
N ALA A 128 16.00 10.94 -13.88
CA ALA A 128 14.66 10.41 -13.68
C ALA A 128 13.91 10.11 -14.98
N PHE A 129 14.34 10.69 -16.11
CA PHE A 129 13.65 10.52 -17.39
C PHE A 129 13.57 9.05 -17.81
N ASN A 130 12.35 8.54 -17.94
CA ASN A 130 12.06 7.21 -18.44
C ASN A 130 10.73 7.23 -19.22
N PRO A 131 10.74 7.09 -20.55
CA PRO A 131 9.54 7.19 -21.38
C PRO A 131 8.59 5.98 -21.25
N THR A 132 8.97 4.96 -20.48
CA THR A 132 8.17 3.74 -20.29
C THR A 132 7.65 3.60 -18.85
N ILE A 133 7.90 4.58 -18.00
CA ILE A 133 7.26 4.69 -16.69
C ILE A 133 6.37 5.91 -16.72
N HIS A 134 5.07 5.75 -16.51
CA HIS A 134 4.16 6.89 -16.37
C HIS A 134 3.59 6.93 -14.95
N LEU A 135 3.42 8.15 -14.45
CA LEU A 135 3.06 8.45 -13.08
C LEU A 135 1.71 9.16 -13.06
N PHE A 136 0.78 8.69 -12.22
CA PHE A 136 -0.46 9.39 -11.91
C PHE A 136 -0.45 9.82 -10.45
N LYS A 137 -0.29 11.12 -10.19
CA LYS A 137 -0.41 11.65 -8.83
C LYS A 137 -1.86 12.06 -8.60
N MET A 138 -2.54 11.35 -7.69
CA MET A 138 -3.91 11.68 -7.32
C MET A 138 -3.94 12.84 -6.32
N ASP A 139 -4.84 13.80 -6.55
CA ASP A 139 -5.16 14.83 -5.59
C ASP A 139 -5.90 14.24 -4.39
N LYS A 140 -5.64 14.81 -3.22
CA LYS A 140 -6.28 14.42 -1.98
C LYS A 140 -7.73 14.91 -1.96
N ARG A 141 -8.69 13.97 -2.01
CA ARG A 141 -10.13 14.24 -1.91
C ARG A 141 -10.79 13.29 -0.92
N SER A 142 -11.52 13.83 0.04
CA SER A 142 -12.38 13.05 0.94
C SER A 142 -13.83 13.41 0.69
N ALA A 143 -14.74 12.44 0.82
CA ALA A 143 -16.16 12.68 0.60
C ALA A 143 -17.03 11.81 1.50
N ALA A 144 -18.20 12.32 1.89
CA ALA A 144 -19.18 11.57 2.66
C ALA A 144 -19.90 10.48 1.83
N THR A 145 -19.89 10.61 0.50
CA THR A 145 -20.50 9.64 -0.44
C THR A 145 -19.52 9.29 -1.57
N PRO A 146 -19.64 8.11 -2.19
CA PRO A 146 -18.81 7.74 -3.34
C PRO A 146 -18.82 8.81 -4.43
N GLN A 147 -17.63 9.15 -4.92
CA GLN A 147 -17.46 10.07 -6.03
C GLN A 147 -17.30 9.29 -7.34
N ASN A 148 -17.62 9.93 -8.45
CA ASN A 148 -17.55 9.29 -9.78
C ASN A 148 -16.24 9.61 -10.52
N ASP A 149 -15.46 10.59 -10.03
CA ASP A 149 -14.15 10.95 -10.58
C ASP A 149 -13.12 11.30 -9.49
N VAL A 150 -11.85 11.09 -9.83
CA VAL A 150 -10.69 11.58 -9.10
C VAL A 150 -10.12 12.83 -9.77
N ARG A 151 -9.22 13.53 -9.09
CA ARG A 151 -8.41 14.58 -9.73
C ARG A 151 -6.96 14.13 -9.75
N GLY A 152 -6.25 14.47 -10.82
CA GLY A 152 -4.87 14.09 -11.04
C GLY A 152 -4.56 14.09 -12.53
N ALA A 153 -3.31 13.84 -12.89
CA ALA A 153 -2.89 13.74 -14.27
C ALA A 153 -1.84 12.64 -14.43
N TRP A 154 -1.89 11.96 -15.57
CA TRP A 154 -0.80 11.12 -16.02
C TRP A 154 0.35 11.99 -16.52
N SER A 155 1.57 11.53 -16.32
CA SER A 155 2.77 12.17 -16.84
C SER A 155 3.84 11.13 -17.11
N VAL A 156 4.58 11.30 -18.19
CA VAL A 156 5.82 10.57 -18.43
C VAL A 156 6.79 10.83 -17.27
N CYS A 157 7.47 9.79 -16.79
CA CYS A 157 8.43 9.92 -15.71
C CYS A 157 9.63 10.77 -16.15
N ASP A 158 9.84 11.87 -15.44
CA ASP A 158 10.93 12.82 -15.59
C ASP A 158 11.23 13.50 -14.24
N SER A 159 12.11 14.50 -14.24
CA SER A 159 12.48 15.21 -13.00
C SER A 159 11.32 16.02 -12.41
N VAL A 160 10.37 16.48 -13.23
CA VAL A 160 9.25 17.32 -12.79
C VAL A 160 8.16 16.47 -12.15
N SER A 161 7.74 15.40 -12.83
CA SER A 161 6.75 14.44 -12.34
C SER A 161 7.24 13.69 -11.11
N LEU A 162 8.50 13.22 -11.10
CA LEU A 162 9.07 12.50 -9.94
C LEU A 162 9.18 13.39 -8.69
N LYS A 163 9.41 14.70 -8.85
CA LYS A 163 9.63 15.63 -7.72
C LYS A 163 8.54 15.53 -6.65
N ASN A 164 7.28 15.35 -7.07
CA ASN A 164 6.11 15.31 -6.20
C ASN A 164 5.47 13.92 -6.07
N PHE A 165 6.05 12.90 -6.68
CA PHE A 165 5.54 11.54 -6.66
C PHE A 165 6.12 10.71 -5.50
N SER A 166 5.39 9.69 -5.05
CA SER A 166 5.84 8.70 -4.07
C SER A 166 7.23 8.15 -4.40
N ALA A 167 8.20 8.41 -3.53
CA ALA A 167 9.56 7.86 -3.67
C ALA A 167 9.55 6.32 -3.60
N VAL A 168 8.75 5.75 -2.69
CA VAL A 168 8.59 4.29 -2.55
C VAL A 168 8.00 3.69 -3.83
N GLY A 169 6.90 4.27 -4.32
CA GLY A 169 6.24 3.84 -5.55
C GLY A 169 7.15 3.94 -6.76
N TYR A 170 7.90 5.04 -6.89
CA TYR A 170 8.86 5.21 -7.97
C TYR A 170 9.94 4.13 -7.96
N PHE A 171 10.63 3.90 -6.82
CA PHE A 171 11.70 2.91 -6.78
C PHE A 171 11.19 1.48 -6.96
N PHE A 172 9.97 1.20 -6.48
CA PHE A 172 9.25 -0.03 -6.77
C PHE A 172 9.06 -0.23 -8.28
N GLY A 173 8.43 0.72 -8.97
CA GLY A 173 8.15 0.61 -10.40
C GLY A 173 9.40 0.66 -11.26
N LYS A 174 10.42 1.45 -10.87
CA LYS A 174 11.72 1.47 -11.55
C LYS A 174 12.38 0.08 -11.56
N LYS A 175 12.35 -0.62 -10.42
CA LYS A 175 12.93 -1.96 -10.32
C LYS A 175 12.11 -2.99 -11.10
N LEU A 176 10.78 -2.88 -11.09
CA LEU A 176 9.91 -3.70 -11.94
C LEU A 176 10.23 -3.48 -13.42
N GLN A 177 10.23 -2.23 -13.88
CA GLN A 177 10.51 -1.88 -15.27
C GLN A 177 11.88 -2.40 -15.73
N ALA A 178 12.92 -2.21 -14.91
CA ALA A 178 14.26 -2.68 -15.22
C ALA A 178 14.36 -4.22 -15.31
N THR A 179 13.53 -4.97 -14.58
CA THR A 179 13.59 -6.44 -14.55
C THR A 179 12.66 -7.06 -15.60
N LEU A 180 11.45 -6.52 -15.74
CA LEU A 180 10.41 -7.04 -16.61
C LEU A 180 10.55 -6.53 -18.05
N GLN A 181 11.20 -5.38 -18.25
CA GLN A 181 11.35 -4.72 -19.55
C GLN A 181 10.00 -4.45 -20.24
N VAL A 182 9.01 -4.02 -19.44
CA VAL A 182 7.66 -3.62 -19.90
C VAL A 182 7.33 -2.23 -19.35
N PRO A 183 6.38 -1.49 -19.99
CA PRO A 183 5.88 -0.25 -19.43
C PRO A 183 5.27 -0.42 -18.03
N ILE A 184 5.47 0.56 -17.16
CA ILE A 184 4.92 0.58 -15.80
C ILE A 184 4.08 1.84 -15.58
N GLY A 185 2.84 1.66 -15.16
CA GLY A 185 1.99 2.73 -14.64
C GLY A 185 1.98 2.70 -13.12
N LEU A 186 2.22 3.85 -12.48
CA LEU A 186 2.16 3.97 -11.02
C LEU A 186 1.12 5.02 -10.62
N ILE A 187 0.16 4.64 -9.79
CA ILE A 187 -0.88 5.53 -9.28
C ILE A 187 -0.58 5.83 -7.80
N ASP A 188 -0.20 7.06 -7.47
CA ASP A 188 0.00 7.50 -6.09
C ASP A 188 -1.33 7.98 -5.50
N MET A 189 -1.88 7.15 -4.61
CA MET A 189 -3.13 7.36 -3.88
C MET A 189 -2.84 7.31 -2.37
N SER A 190 -2.03 8.25 -1.88
CA SER A 190 -1.59 8.30 -0.49
C SER A 190 -2.02 9.59 0.24
N TRP A 191 -2.37 9.46 1.53
CA TRP A 191 -2.73 10.61 2.38
C TRP A 191 -2.16 10.50 3.80
N GLY A 192 -1.27 11.43 4.15
CA GLY A 192 -0.64 11.51 5.47
C GLY A 192 -1.62 11.51 6.66
N ALA A 193 -1.25 10.80 7.72
CA ALA A 193 -2.04 10.65 8.95
C ALA A 193 -3.43 10.00 8.79
N SER A 194 -3.73 9.40 7.63
CA SER A 194 -4.95 8.62 7.41
C SER A 194 -4.94 7.33 8.21
N LYS A 195 -6.14 6.92 8.66
CA LYS A 195 -6.38 5.66 9.36
C LYS A 195 -7.00 4.66 8.39
N ILE A 196 -6.69 3.39 8.53
CA ILE A 196 -7.08 2.34 7.57
C ILE A 196 -8.61 2.26 7.38
N GLU A 197 -9.40 2.55 8.41
CA GLU A 197 -10.87 2.61 8.41
C GLU A 197 -11.44 3.59 7.37
N THR A 198 -10.68 4.64 7.05
CA THR A 198 -11.12 5.67 6.09
C THR A 198 -11.00 5.19 4.63
N TRP A 199 -10.21 4.15 4.36
CA TRP A 199 -9.86 3.62 3.03
C TRP A 199 -10.77 2.48 2.56
N MET A 200 -11.74 2.06 3.36
CA MET A 200 -12.69 0.99 3.04
C MET A 200 -14.14 1.45 3.27
N PRO A 201 -15.15 0.81 2.64
CA PRO A 201 -16.54 1.20 2.82
C PRO A 201 -16.96 1.25 4.30
N GLU A 202 -17.64 2.32 4.71
CA GLU A 202 -17.99 2.58 6.11
C GLU A 202 -18.90 1.48 6.67
N GLU A 203 -19.84 0.99 5.87
CA GLU A 203 -20.75 -0.08 6.21
C GLU A 203 -19.99 -1.33 6.64
N LEU A 204 -18.90 -1.69 5.95
CA LEU A 204 -18.10 -2.87 6.26
C LEU A 204 -17.34 -2.73 7.58
N VAL A 205 -16.78 -1.55 7.86
CA VAL A 205 -16.12 -1.25 9.15
C VAL A 205 -17.13 -1.42 10.29
N ASN A 206 -18.35 -0.94 10.08
CA ASN A 206 -19.39 -0.95 11.10
C ASN A 206 -20.00 -2.33 11.34
N LEU A 207 -19.81 -3.33 10.47
CA LEU A 207 -20.32 -4.69 10.68
C LEU A 207 -19.66 -5.39 11.88
N TYR A 208 -18.38 -5.10 12.15
CA TYR A 208 -17.60 -5.81 13.17
C TYR A 208 -17.44 -4.95 14.44
N PRO A 209 -17.81 -5.46 15.64
CA PRO A 209 -17.76 -4.67 16.87
C PRO A 209 -16.39 -4.06 17.19
N GLU A 210 -15.31 -4.84 17.01
CA GLU A 210 -13.93 -4.42 17.26
C GLU A 210 -13.52 -3.26 16.33
N LEU A 211 -13.88 -3.37 15.04
CA LEU A 211 -13.54 -2.36 14.03
C LEU A 211 -14.37 -1.09 14.21
N ARG A 212 -15.65 -1.24 14.56
CA ARG A 212 -16.51 -0.11 14.96
C ARG A 212 -15.93 0.61 16.17
N HIS A 213 -15.42 -0.13 17.16
CA HIS A 213 -14.77 0.47 18.33
C HIS A 213 -13.52 1.26 17.95
N SER A 214 -12.64 0.67 17.13
CA SER A 214 -11.47 1.36 16.56
C SER A 214 -11.86 2.67 15.86
N ALA A 215 -12.86 2.60 14.97
CA ALA A 215 -13.35 3.75 14.22
C ALA A 215 -13.88 4.89 15.11
N GLN A 216 -14.60 4.55 16.19
CA GLN A 216 -15.12 5.53 17.15
C GLN A 216 -14.02 6.21 17.97
N LYS A 217 -12.85 5.58 18.10
CA LYS A 217 -11.69 6.06 18.86
C LYS A 217 -10.60 6.69 17.98
N MET A 218 -10.85 6.87 16.67
CA MET A 218 -9.90 7.53 15.78
C MET A 218 -9.53 8.93 16.29
N ILE A 219 -8.23 9.15 16.51
CA ILE A 219 -7.71 10.46 16.90
C ILE A 219 -7.90 11.46 15.76
N LYS A 220 -8.57 12.58 16.07
CA LYS A 220 -8.79 13.70 15.13
C LYS A 220 -7.46 14.26 14.65
N THR A 221 -7.35 14.53 13.35
CA THR A 221 -6.17 15.15 12.74
C THR A 221 -6.62 16.23 11.79
N GLN A 222 -6.13 17.46 11.95
CA GLN A 222 -6.66 18.63 11.23
C GLN A 222 -6.59 18.48 9.70
N TRP A 223 -5.55 17.82 9.19
CA TRP A 223 -5.26 17.71 7.75
C TRP A 223 -5.61 16.33 7.15
N ALA A 224 -6.23 15.43 7.92
CA ALA A 224 -6.58 14.08 7.47
C ALA A 224 -8.02 13.72 7.84
N PRO A 225 -8.79 13.06 6.96
CA PRO A 225 -10.13 12.60 7.31
C PRO A 225 -10.12 11.62 8.47
N THR A 226 -11.11 11.75 9.36
CA THR A 226 -11.25 10.89 10.56
C THR A 226 -12.65 10.30 10.66
N LYS A 227 -13.23 9.99 9.49
CA LYS A 227 -14.51 9.32 9.33
C LYS A 227 -14.31 8.11 8.42
N SER A 228 -14.80 6.96 8.86
CA SER A 228 -14.72 5.71 8.09
C SER A 228 -15.29 5.91 6.69
N GLY A 229 -14.71 5.25 5.69
CA GLY A 229 -15.17 5.36 4.31
C GLY A 229 -14.89 6.67 3.57
N TRP A 230 -14.45 7.76 4.22
CA TRP A 230 -14.37 9.04 3.52
C TRP A 230 -13.26 9.11 2.45
N LEU A 231 -12.15 8.41 2.63
CA LEU A 231 -11.11 8.28 1.61
C LEU A 231 -11.47 7.22 0.58
N TYR A 232 -12.14 6.13 0.98
CA TYR A 232 -12.73 5.18 0.05
C TYR A 232 -13.63 5.92 -0.95
N ASN A 233 -14.59 6.68 -0.45
CA ASN A 233 -15.55 7.43 -1.24
C ASN A 233 -14.90 8.43 -2.20
N GLY A 234 -13.89 9.16 -1.72
CA GLY A 234 -13.26 10.24 -2.47
C GLY A 234 -12.16 9.82 -3.44
N MET A 235 -11.47 8.70 -3.16
CA MET A 235 -10.23 8.32 -3.86
C MET A 235 -10.25 6.89 -4.42
N VAL A 236 -10.85 5.93 -3.71
CA VAL A 236 -10.84 4.50 -4.09
C VAL A 236 -12.00 4.16 -5.01
N ALA A 237 -13.22 4.46 -4.58
CA ALA A 237 -14.47 4.15 -5.29
C ALA A 237 -14.46 4.59 -6.77
N PRO A 238 -13.99 5.79 -7.14
CA PRO A 238 -14.05 6.26 -8.52
C PRO A 238 -13.11 5.52 -9.49
N ILE A 239 -12.10 4.80 -8.99
CA ILE A 239 -11.09 4.12 -9.82
C ILE A 239 -11.21 2.59 -9.80
N THR A 240 -12.23 2.03 -9.16
CA THR A 240 -12.48 0.58 -9.05
C THR A 240 -12.66 -0.13 -10.40
N SER A 241 -12.95 0.64 -11.47
CA SER A 241 -13.04 0.13 -12.84
C SER A 241 -11.70 0.10 -13.59
N TYR A 242 -10.66 0.76 -13.07
CA TYR A 242 -9.33 0.77 -13.66
C TYR A 242 -8.60 -0.53 -13.31
N ALA A 243 -8.21 -1.30 -14.32
CA ALA A 243 -7.52 -2.57 -14.09
C ALA A 243 -6.11 -2.34 -13.53
N ILE A 244 -5.76 -3.07 -12.48
CA ILE A 244 -4.44 -3.02 -11.82
C ILE A 244 -3.82 -4.42 -11.72
N ALA A 245 -2.49 -4.46 -11.73
CA ALA A 245 -1.68 -5.63 -11.42
C ALA A 245 -1.67 -5.94 -9.93
N GLY A 246 -1.66 -4.91 -9.08
CA GLY A 246 -1.62 -5.06 -7.62
C GLY A 246 -1.48 -3.75 -6.86
N VAL A 247 -1.34 -3.90 -5.54
CA VAL A 247 -1.26 -2.78 -4.59
C VAL A 247 0.02 -2.88 -3.77
N ILE A 248 0.68 -1.75 -3.57
CA ILE A 248 1.65 -1.57 -2.48
C ILE A 248 1.08 -0.64 -1.41
N TRP A 249 1.19 -1.03 -0.14
CA TRP A 249 0.54 -0.38 0.98
C TRP A 249 1.51 -0.03 2.10
N TYR A 250 1.60 1.25 2.47
CA TYR A 250 2.43 1.69 3.60
C TYR A 250 1.61 2.58 4.54
N GLN A 251 1.07 1.94 5.57
CA GLN A 251 0.23 2.58 6.57
C GLN A 251 0.24 1.81 7.89
N GLY A 252 -0.11 2.51 8.97
CA GLY A 252 -0.41 1.93 10.28
C GLY A 252 -0.06 2.86 11.43
N GLU A 253 0.80 3.85 11.19
CA GLU A 253 1.30 4.78 12.21
C GLU A 253 0.15 5.54 12.89
N SER A 254 -0.93 5.81 12.15
CA SER A 254 -2.11 6.52 12.66
C SER A 254 -3.09 5.59 13.40
N ASN A 255 -2.91 4.27 13.32
CA ASN A 255 -3.75 3.25 13.97
C ASN A 255 -3.22 2.80 15.34
N ARG A 256 -2.14 3.40 15.84
CA ARG A 256 -1.63 3.17 17.21
C ARG A 256 -2.66 3.46 18.30
N HIS A 257 -3.67 4.28 18.02
CA HIS A 257 -4.76 4.59 18.95
C HIS A 257 -5.53 3.34 19.41
N TYR A 258 -5.62 2.32 18.53
CA TYR A 258 -6.24 1.04 18.84
C TYR A 258 -5.62 -0.10 18.02
N ALA A 259 -4.37 -0.43 18.35
CA ALA A 259 -3.58 -1.46 17.66
C ALA A 259 -4.25 -2.86 17.56
N PRO A 260 -5.04 -3.36 18.54
CA PRO A 260 -5.68 -4.68 18.45
C PRO A 260 -6.54 -4.92 17.20
N ALA A 261 -7.22 -3.89 16.70
CA ALA A 261 -8.09 -4.01 15.52
C ALA A 261 -7.32 -4.18 14.20
N TYR A 262 -6.01 -3.87 14.17
CA TYR A 262 -5.27 -3.70 12.91
C TYR A 262 -5.22 -4.98 12.04
N TYR A 263 -5.16 -6.16 12.66
CA TYR A 263 -5.17 -7.42 11.93
C TYR A 263 -6.47 -7.61 11.13
N GLN A 264 -7.62 -7.41 11.78
CA GLN A 264 -8.94 -7.50 11.13
C GLN A 264 -9.14 -6.38 10.10
N LEU A 265 -8.62 -5.17 10.37
CA LEU A 265 -8.68 -4.05 9.43
C LEU A 265 -7.89 -4.33 8.15
N MET A 266 -6.72 -4.97 8.25
CA MET A 266 -5.94 -5.37 7.08
C MET A 266 -6.67 -6.41 6.23
N HIS A 267 -7.24 -7.44 6.84
CA HIS A 267 -8.09 -8.42 6.13
C HIS A 267 -9.26 -7.73 5.43
N LEU A 268 -10.00 -6.89 6.15
CA LEU A 268 -11.16 -6.18 5.60
C LEU A 268 -10.79 -5.23 4.46
N LEU A 269 -9.65 -4.53 4.56
CA LEU A 269 -9.15 -3.66 3.49
C LEU A 269 -8.88 -4.48 2.22
N VAL A 270 -8.11 -5.57 2.33
CA VAL A 270 -7.72 -6.39 1.18
C VAL A 270 -8.94 -7.03 0.55
N ASP A 271 -9.81 -7.65 1.35
CA ASP A 271 -11.02 -8.31 0.85
C ASP A 271 -11.99 -7.32 0.20
N SER A 272 -12.20 -6.16 0.83
CA SER A 272 -13.09 -5.13 0.26
C SER A 272 -12.55 -4.62 -1.07
N TRP A 273 -11.25 -4.34 -1.19
CA TRP A 273 -10.67 -3.85 -2.45
C TRP A 273 -10.67 -4.93 -3.54
N ARG A 274 -10.32 -6.18 -3.22
CA ARG A 274 -10.43 -7.28 -4.19
C ARG A 274 -11.87 -7.48 -4.66
N GLY A 275 -12.83 -7.35 -3.75
CA GLY A 275 -14.26 -7.39 -4.06
C GLY A 275 -14.72 -6.21 -4.93
N LEU A 276 -14.29 -4.98 -4.63
CA LEU A 276 -14.65 -3.78 -5.40
C LEU A 276 -14.12 -3.83 -6.84
N TRP A 277 -12.89 -4.33 -7.03
CA TRP A 277 -12.30 -4.55 -8.36
C TRP A 277 -12.74 -5.86 -9.02
N GLN A 278 -13.42 -6.75 -8.28
CA GLN A 278 -13.75 -8.11 -8.72
C GLN A 278 -12.50 -8.87 -9.23
N ARG A 279 -11.37 -8.71 -8.53
CA ARG A 279 -10.08 -9.28 -8.93
C ARG A 279 -9.23 -9.62 -7.71
N ASP A 280 -8.69 -10.83 -7.71
CA ASP A 280 -7.79 -11.31 -6.66
C ASP A 280 -6.32 -10.99 -6.98
N PHE A 281 -5.98 -9.70 -6.86
CA PHE A 281 -4.64 -9.16 -7.13
C PHE A 281 -3.71 -9.22 -5.89
N PRO A 282 -2.38 -9.24 -6.10
CA PRO A 282 -1.39 -9.18 -5.03
C PRO A 282 -1.44 -7.88 -4.22
N PHE A 283 -1.20 -8.02 -2.90
CA PHE A 283 -1.19 -6.90 -1.95
C PHE A 283 0.08 -6.94 -1.09
N TYR A 284 1.05 -6.08 -1.39
CA TYR A 284 2.33 -6.04 -0.66
C TYR A 284 2.40 -4.83 0.26
N TYR A 285 2.85 -5.01 1.49
CA TYR A 285 2.80 -3.93 2.48
C TYR A 285 4.08 -3.81 3.30
N VAL A 286 4.17 -2.71 4.04
CA VAL A 286 5.37 -2.32 4.78
C VAL A 286 5.10 -2.39 6.28
N GLN A 287 5.88 -3.21 7.00
CA GLN A 287 5.87 -3.17 8.46
C GLN A 287 6.33 -1.79 8.94
N LEU A 288 5.68 -1.24 9.96
CA LEU A 288 6.03 0.09 10.48
C LEU A 288 7.50 0.17 10.88
N ALA A 289 8.12 1.31 10.56
CA ALA A 289 9.48 1.59 10.98
C ALA A 289 9.54 1.89 12.49
N PRO A 290 10.69 1.66 13.14
CA PRO A 290 10.97 2.13 14.49
C PRO A 290 10.67 3.62 14.64
N TYR A 291 9.89 3.99 15.66
CA TYR A 291 9.60 5.39 15.97
C TYR A 291 9.31 5.58 17.45
N GLN A 292 10.01 6.52 18.07
CA GLN A 292 9.87 6.86 19.48
C GLN A 292 8.69 7.82 19.67
N SER A 293 7.48 7.27 19.81
CA SER A 293 6.25 8.04 20.08
C SER A 293 5.99 8.35 21.56
N GLY A 294 6.91 7.98 22.46
CA GLY A 294 6.73 8.04 23.92
C GLY A 294 5.94 6.86 24.52
N GLY A 295 5.41 5.98 23.66
CA GLY A 295 4.82 4.69 24.03
C GLY A 295 5.88 3.59 24.23
N LYS A 296 5.42 2.44 24.72
CA LYS A 296 6.28 1.25 24.93
C LYS A 296 6.00 0.16 23.91
N TYR A 297 4.73 -0.10 23.60
CA TYR A 297 4.30 -1.26 22.79
C TYR A 297 3.22 -0.95 21.76
N GLU A 298 2.74 0.28 21.65
CA GLU A 298 1.67 0.71 20.75
C GLU A 298 2.04 0.47 19.28
N THR A 299 3.24 0.87 18.86
CA THR A 299 3.79 0.56 17.54
C THR A 299 4.18 -0.90 17.44
N ALA A 300 4.72 -1.50 18.51
CA ALA A 300 5.07 -2.93 18.53
C ALA A 300 3.86 -3.82 18.23
N LEU A 301 2.70 -3.52 18.82
CA LEU A 301 1.47 -4.28 18.62
C LEU A 301 0.88 -4.07 17.22
N VAL A 302 0.97 -2.87 16.64
CA VAL A 302 0.62 -2.69 15.22
C VAL A 302 1.52 -3.55 14.33
N ARG A 303 2.83 -3.57 14.58
CA ARG A 303 3.77 -4.43 13.83
C ARG A 303 3.49 -5.91 14.00
N GLU A 304 3.11 -6.35 15.20
CA GLU A 304 2.65 -7.73 15.44
C GLU A 304 1.42 -8.05 14.60
N ASN A 305 0.41 -7.16 14.57
CA ASN A 305 -0.79 -7.37 13.78
C ASN A 305 -0.53 -7.30 12.26
N GLN A 306 0.44 -6.48 11.82
CA GLN A 306 0.96 -6.51 10.46
C GLN A 306 1.63 -7.86 10.13
N THR A 307 2.40 -8.42 11.06
CA THR A 307 2.99 -9.77 10.88
C THR A 307 1.91 -10.85 10.84
N LYS A 308 0.89 -10.79 11.70
CA LYS A 308 -0.23 -11.76 11.69
C LYS A 308 -0.98 -11.72 10.36
N ALA A 309 -1.17 -10.54 9.77
CA ALA A 309 -1.85 -10.36 8.48
C ALA A 309 -1.09 -10.94 7.27
N MET A 310 0.10 -11.53 7.47
CA MET A 310 0.79 -12.31 6.43
C MET A 310 0.07 -13.59 6.03
N ASP A 311 -0.98 -13.98 6.75
CA ASP A 311 -1.88 -15.09 6.40
C ASP A 311 -2.85 -14.74 5.25
N ILE A 312 -2.96 -13.47 4.86
CA ILE A 312 -3.74 -13.03 3.69
C ILE A 312 -3.12 -13.64 2.42
N ALA A 313 -3.92 -14.38 1.65
CA ALA A 313 -3.46 -14.98 0.40
C ALA A 313 -2.99 -13.92 -0.60
N LYS A 314 -1.95 -14.25 -1.39
CA LYS A 314 -1.32 -13.33 -2.36
C LYS A 314 -0.91 -12.00 -1.73
N SER A 315 -0.42 -12.04 -0.49
CA SER A 315 0.13 -10.87 0.18
C SER A 315 1.58 -11.09 0.60
N GLY A 316 2.23 -10.03 1.04
CA GLY A 316 3.60 -10.09 1.55
C GLY A 316 3.98 -8.80 2.26
N MET A 317 4.90 -8.90 3.21
CA MET A 317 5.32 -7.78 4.05
C MET A 317 6.83 -7.63 3.99
N ILE A 318 7.29 -6.39 3.87
CA ILE A 318 8.69 -6.05 4.05
C ILE A 318 8.93 -5.50 5.46
N ILE A 319 10.13 -5.74 5.97
CA ILE A 319 10.57 -5.27 7.28
C ILE A 319 11.46 -4.05 7.10
N THR A 320 11.36 -3.10 8.03
CA THR A 320 12.01 -1.78 7.94
C THR A 320 12.75 -1.39 9.23
N THR A 321 12.95 -2.32 10.16
CA THR A 321 13.67 -2.05 11.42
C THR A 321 15.12 -1.62 11.21
N ASP A 322 15.70 -1.98 10.07
CA ASP A 322 17.04 -1.58 9.64
C ASP A 322 17.05 -0.34 8.73
N LEU A 323 15.87 0.20 8.41
CA LEU A 323 15.68 1.32 7.49
C LEU A 323 15.20 2.59 8.19
N ALA A 324 15.42 2.71 9.51
CA ALA A 324 15.23 3.95 10.26
C ALA A 324 16.57 4.63 10.53
N ASP A 325 16.78 5.81 9.95
CA ASP A 325 17.99 6.63 10.15
C ASP A 325 17.94 7.45 11.44
N ASN A 326 16.74 7.79 11.91
CA ASN A 326 16.51 8.53 13.14
C ASN A 326 15.19 8.05 13.78
N ILE A 327 15.26 7.35 14.91
CA ILE A 327 14.07 6.86 15.61
C ILE A 327 13.18 7.96 16.18
N ASN A 328 13.65 9.21 16.26
CA ASN A 328 12.83 10.36 16.67
C ASN A 328 12.06 10.99 15.50
N ASP A 329 12.27 10.49 14.28
CA ASP A 329 11.52 10.88 13.09
C ASP A 329 10.61 9.72 12.66
N VAL A 330 9.32 10.01 12.47
CA VAL A 330 8.33 9.03 12.00
C VAL A 330 8.45 8.78 10.48
N HIS A 331 9.26 9.59 9.79
CA HIS A 331 9.43 9.60 8.34
C HIS A 331 10.85 9.22 7.91
N PRO A 332 11.26 7.94 8.05
CA PRO A 332 12.61 7.51 7.72
C PRO A 332 12.95 7.73 6.24
N ILE A 333 14.20 8.06 5.95
CA ILE A 333 14.60 8.58 4.63
C ILE A 333 14.88 7.52 3.57
N TYR A 334 15.14 6.26 3.95
CA TYR A 334 15.58 5.18 3.05
C TYR A 334 14.45 4.59 2.18
N LYS A 335 13.79 5.43 1.38
CA LYS A 335 12.63 5.03 0.57
C LYS A 335 13.00 4.15 -0.62
N LYS A 336 14.23 4.24 -1.13
CA LYS A 336 14.69 3.38 -2.23
C LYS A 336 14.67 1.92 -1.85
N GLU A 337 15.18 1.59 -0.67
CA GLU A 337 15.25 0.19 -0.23
C GLU A 337 13.88 -0.37 0.11
N VAL A 338 12.98 0.45 0.68
CA VAL A 338 11.56 0.10 0.87
C VAL A 338 10.91 -0.29 -0.48
N GLY A 339 11.04 0.57 -1.51
CA GLY A 339 10.53 0.26 -2.85
C GLY A 339 11.15 -0.99 -3.47
N ASN A 340 12.46 -1.17 -3.30
CA ASN A 340 13.19 -2.32 -3.83
C ASN A 340 12.77 -3.67 -3.20
N ARG A 341 12.49 -3.69 -1.89
CA ARG A 341 12.03 -4.89 -1.18
C ARG A 341 10.60 -5.25 -1.59
N LEU A 342 9.72 -4.26 -1.74
CA LEU A 342 8.37 -4.47 -2.27
C LEU A 342 8.42 -5.02 -3.71
N ALA A 343 9.33 -4.48 -4.54
CA ALA A 343 9.50 -4.97 -5.90
C ALA A 343 10.02 -6.41 -5.94
N ASN A 344 10.89 -6.82 -5.00
CA ASN A 344 11.33 -8.21 -4.91
C ASN A 344 10.18 -9.19 -4.61
N TRP A 345 9.25 -8.80 -3.74
CA TRP A 345 8.02 -9.55 -3.50
C TRP A 345 7.19 -9.69 -4.77
N ALA A 346 6.90 -8.57 -5.46
CA ALA A 346 6.13 -8.61 -6.70
C ALA A 346 6.82 -9.41 -7.82
N LEU A 347 8.11 -9.19 -8.04
CA LEU A 347 8.90 -9.91 -9.03
C LEU A 347 8.84 -11.41 -8.83
N THR A 348 8.92 -11.88 -7.57
CA THR A 348 8.93 -13.32 -7.29
C THR A 348 7.53 -13.91 -7.27
N GLU A 349 6.62 -13.35 -6.47
CA GLU A 349 5.32 -13.95 -6.17
C GLU A 349 4.25 -13.62 -7.21
N THR A 350 4.38 -12.50 -7.94
CA THR A 350 3.45 -12.13 -9.02
C THR A 350 4.00 -12.54 -10.39
N TYR A 351 5.29 -12.29 -10.65
CA TYR A 351 5.89 -12.43 -11.98
C TYR A 351 6.82 -13.64 -12.14
N GLY A 352 6.99 -14.47 -11.11
CA GLY A 352 7.80 -15.69 -11.17
C GLY A 352 9.29 -15.46 -11.45
N ARG A 353 9.81 -14.25 -11.19
CA ARG A 353 11.21 -13.89 -11.39
C ARG A 353 12.04 -14.25 -10.17
N HIS A 354 13.22 -14.81 -10.41
CA HIS A 354 14.14 -15.17 -9.33
C HIS A 354 15.02 -13.97 -8.93
N VAL A 355 14.78 -13.38 -7.75
CA VAL A 355 15.52 -12.21 -7.24
C VAL A 355 16.37 -12.50 -5.99
N GLY A 356 16.54 -13.78 -5.63
CA GLY A 356 17.19 -14.20 -4.39
C GLY A 356 16.25 -14.13 -3.18
N SER A 357 16.80 -13.92 -1.98
CA SER A 357 16.00 -13.82 -0.75
C SER A 357 15.24 -12.50 -0.67
N TYR A 358 13.93 -12.60 -0.45
CA TYR A 358 13.02 -11.45 -0.29
C TYR A 358 12.11 -11.55 0.94
N LYS A 359 12.01 -12.74 1.56
CA LYS A 359 11.28 -12.98 2.80
C LYS A 359 12.21 -12.84 3.99
N SER A 360 11.87 -11.95 4.92
CA SER A 360 12.58 -11.82 6.19
C SER A 360 12.43 -13.09 7.05
N PRO A 361 13.44 -13.44 7.86
CA PRO A 361 13.32 -14.53 8.82
C PRO A 361 12.17 -14.33 9.78
N GLN A 362 11.32 -15.35 9.91
CA GLN A 362 10.14 -15.31 10.76
C GLN A 362 10.31 -16.29 11.91
N TYR A 363 10.03 -15.87 13.13
CA TYR A 363 9.99 -16.78 14.28
C TYR A 363 9.00 -17.93 14.02
N ARG A 364 9.47 -19.16 14.23
CA ARG A 364 8.70 -20.38 13.99
C ARG A 364 8.33 -21.09 15.29
N SER A 365 9.33 -21.35 16.14
CA SER A 365 9.11 -22.11 17.36
C SER A 365 10.16 -21.81 18.43
N MET A 366 9.81 -22.18 19.66
CA MET A 366 10.63 -22.05 20.85
C MET A 366 10.78 -23.41 21.52
N GLN A 367 11.98 -23.72 22.02
CA GLN A 367 12.26 -24.89 22.85
C GLN A 367 13.03 -24.45 24.10
N VAL A 368 12.54 -24.80 25.28
CA VAL A 368 13.21 -24.52 26.56
C VAL A 368 14.18 -25.65 26.87
N ASN A 369 15.46 -25.32 27.05
CA ASN A 369 16.53 -26.24 27.41
C ASN A 369 17.20 -25.74 28.70
N SER A 370 16.71 -26.22 29.85
CA SER A 370 17.12 -25.70 31.16
C SER A 370 16.87 -24.19 31.25
N ASN A 371 17.91 -23.38 31.52
CA ASN A 371 17.86 -21.92 31.61
C ASN A 371 18.02 -21.20 30.26
N THR A 372 18.07 -21.92 29.14
CA THR A 372 18.27 -21.35 27.80
C THR A 372 17.09 -21.67 26.91
N ILE A 373 16.60 -20.67 26.18
CA ILE A 373 15.56 -20.83 25.17
C ILE A 373 16.20 -20.87 23.79
N ARG A 374 15.93 -21.92 23.01
CA ARG A 374 16.30 -22.04 21.61
C ARG A 374 15.13 -21.64 20.71
N LEU A 375 15.36 -20.66 19.84
CA LEU A 375 14.41 -20.14 18.87
C LEU A 375 14.74 -20.64 17.47
N SER A 376 13.74 -21.10 16.73
CA SER A 376 13.87 -21.48 15.31
C SER A 376 13.14 -20.49 14.41
N PHE A 377 13.60 -20.38 13.17
CA PHE A 377 13.10 -19.40 12.21
C PHE A 377 12.81 -20.06 10.85
N ASP A 378 11.77 -19.58 10.18
CA ASP A 378 11.54 -19.78 8.76
C ASP A 378 12.33 -18.75 7.94
N ASN A 379 12.43 -18.95 6.63
CA ASN A 379 13.09 -18.04 5.67
C ASN A 379 14.58 -17.75 5.96
N VAL A 380 15.31 -18.77 6.46
CA VAL A 380 16.76 -18.70 6.74
C VAL A 380 17.54 -19.75 5.94
N PRO A 381 17.54 -19.69 4.59
CA PRO A 381 18.16 -20.72 3.76
C PRO A 381 19.66 -20.88 4.07
N ASN A 382 20.39 -19.77 4.25
CA ASN A 382 21.82 -19.78 4.58
C ASN A 382 22.15 -19.51 6.06
N GLY A 383 21.11 -19.37 6.90
CA GLY A 383 21.24 -19.07 8.33
C GLY A 383 21.18 -17.59 8.66
N LEU A 384 21.57 -17.27 9.89
CA LEU A 384 21.47 -15.94 10.47
C LEU A 384 22.84 -15.25 10.55
N SER A 385 22.83 -13.92 10.64
CA SER A 385 23.98 -13.06 10.84
C SER A 385 23.64 -11.93 11.82
N THR A 386 24.68 -11.22 12.28
CA THR A 386 24.52 -10.00 13.08
C THR A 386 25.47 -8.91 12.57
N THR A 387 25.05 -7.65 12.67
CA THR A 387 25.89 -6.49 12.38
C THR A 387 26.70 -6.03 13.59
N GLY A 388 26.44 -6.57 14.78
CA GLY A 388 27.13 -6.23 16.03
C GLY A 388 27.97 -7.38 16.59
N LYS A 389 28.75 -7.10 17.64
CA LYS A 389 29.52 -8.11 18.38
C LYS A 389 28.63 -9.03 19.22
N GLU A 390 27.56 -8.48 19.78
CA GLU A 390 26.56 -9.18 20.59
C GLU A 390 25.17 -8.94 19.98
N LEU A 391 24.25 -9.89 20.13
CA LEU A 391 22.85 -9.70 19.73
C LEU A 391 22.13 -8.75 20.68
N THR A 392 21.34 -7.82 20.13
CA THR A 392 20.57 -6.82 20.88
C THR A 392 19.06 -7.10 20.82
N ASP A 393 18.29 -6.33 21.61
CA ASP A 393 16.82 -6.32 21.61
C ASP A 393 16.13 -7.65 21.96
N PHE A 394 16.81 -8.53 22.67
CA PHE A 394 16.19 -9.69 23.31
C PHE A 394 15.81 -9.40 24.76
N GLU A 395 14.58 -9.78 25.12
CA GLU A 395 14.09 -9.83 26.50
C GLU A 395 13.60 -11.25 26.79
N ILE A 396 13.80 -11.72 28.02
CA ILE A 396 13.39 -13.05 28.47
C ILE A 396 12.67 -12.95 29.81
N ALA A 397 11.64 -13.76 30.02
CA ALA A 397 10.85 -13.78 31.26
C ALA A 397 10.68 -15.22 31.77
N GLY A 398 10.57 -15.34 33.10
CA GLY A 398 10.13 -16.56 33.77
C GLY A 398 8.62 -16.60 33.94
N VAL A 399 8.16 -17.53 34.78
CA VAL A 399 6.73 -17.70 35.13
C VAL A 399 6.12 -16.48 35.86
N ASP A 400 6.97 -15.61 36.40
CA ASP A 400 6.59 -14.34 37.03
C ASP A 400 6.18 -13.25 36.01
N GLN A 401 6.37 -13.51 34.72
CA GLN A 401 6.06 -12.61 33.60
C GLN A 401 6.87 -11.31 33.60
N VAL A 402 7.96 -11.26 34.37
CA VAL A 402 8.84 -10.08 34.43
C VAL A 402 9.94 -10.23 33.38
N PHE A 403 9.84 -9.44 32.31
CA PHE A 403 10.87 -9.40 31.27
C PHE A 403 12.13 -8.67 31.75
N THR A 404 13.28 -9.30 31.52
CA THR A 404 14.61 -8.70 31.69
C THR A 404 15.40 -8.76 30.39
N LYS A 405 16.42 -7.92 30.26
CA LYS A 405 17.36 -7.97 29.12
C LYS A 405 18.02 -9.34 29.06
N ALA A 406 18.00 -9.96 27.89
CA ALA A 406 18.59 -11.28 27.67
C ALA A 406 19.91 -11.19 26.91
N GLN A 407 20.77 -12.17 27.15
CA GLN A 407 21.90 -12.48 26.27
C GLN A 407 21.40 -13.42 25.17
N ALA A 408 21.96 -13.29 23.97
CA ALA A 408 21.61 -14.17 22.86
C ALA A 408 22.83 -14.47 21.97
N ARG A 409 22.83 -15.65 21.36
CA ARG A 409 23.84 -16.06 20.36
C ARG A 409 23.22 -16.82 19.19
N ILE A 410 23.80 -16.67 18.01
CA ILE A 410 23.43 -17.45 16.83
C ILE A 410 24.05 -18.84 16.93
N ASN A 411 23.23 -19.88 16.79
CA ASN A 411 23.66 -21.27 16.68
C ASN A 411 23.10 -21.88 15.37
N GLY A 412 23.86 -21.75 14.29
CA GLY A 412 23.45 -22.17 12.95
C GLY A 412 22.28 -21.34 12.40
N LYS A 413 21.10 -21.98 12.31
CA LYS A 413 19.83 -21.33 11.89
C LYS A 413 18.93 -20.95 13.08
N ALA A 414 19.40 -21.17 14.31
CA ALA A 414 18.68 -20.90 15.54
C ALA A 414 19.34 -19.76 16.32
N VAL A 415 18.59 -19.20 17.27
CA VAL A 415 19.13 -18.27 18.28
C VAL A 415 18.90 -18.89 19.65
N GLU A 416 19.94 -18.91 20.47
CA GLU A 416 19.85 -19.29 21.88
C GLU A 416 19.81 -18.03 22.73
N VAL A 417 18.84 -17.94 23.65
CA VAL A 417 18.54 -16.77 24.47
C VAL A 417 18.51 -17.19 25.94
N TRP A 418 19.21 -16.47 26.82
CA TRP A 418 19.25 -16.75 28.25
C TRP A 418 19.45 -15.47 29.06
N ALA A 419 19.16 -15.52 30.35
CA ALA A 419 19.55 -14.48 31.30
C ALA A 419 19.98 -15.13 32.63
N PRO A 420 21.13 -14.75 33.23
CA PRO A 420 21.58 -15.32 34.50
C PRO A 420 20.56 -15.18 35.65
N THR A 421 19.69 -14.17 35.58
CA THR A 421 18.66 -13.91 36.58
C THR A 421 17.35 -14.67 36.34
N VAL A 422 17.22 -15.45 35.25
CA VAL A 422 15.99 -16.17 34.88
C VAL A 422 16.27 -17.67 34.78
N ASN A 423 16.01 -18.39 35.87
CA ASN A 423 16.31 -19.83 35.97
C ASN A 423 15.33 -20.73 35.20
N ASN A 424 14.05 -20.35 35.13
CA ASN A 424 12.98 -21.11 34.48
C ASN A 424 12.31 -20.24 33.40
N PRO A 425 12.97 -20.00 32.27
CA PRO A 425 12.44 -19.09 31.26
C PRO A 425 11.27 -19.72 30.51
N VAL A 426 10.23 -18.92 30.26
CA VAL A 426 8.99 -19.36 29.58
C VAL A 426 8.59 -18.47 28.40
N ALA A 427 9.21 -17.30 28.26
CA ALA A 427 8.91 -16.39 27.17
C ALA A 427 10.13 -15.58 26.71
N VAL A 428 10.16 -15.25 25.42
CA VAL A 428 11.13 -14.36 24.79
C VAL A 428 10.41 -13.31 23.96
N ARG A 429 10.95 -12.09 23.97
CA ARG A 429 10.59 -11.00 23.06
C ARG A 429 11.82 -10.56 22.30
N PHE A 430 11.68 -10.32 21.00
CA PHE A 430 12.72 -9.77 20.14
C PHE A 430 12.21 -8.52 19.44
N ALA A 431 12.90 -7.39 19.63
CA ALA A 431 12.58 -6.10 19.04
C ALA A 431 11.11 -5.65 19.28
N PHE A 432 10.47 -6.18 20.34
CA PHE A 432 9.07 -5.94 20.67
C PHE A 432 8.92 -4.68 21.53
N ARG A 433 9.12 -3.51 20.91
CA ARG A 433 8.98 -2.17 21.52
C ARG A 433 8.68 -1.14 20.42
N ASP A 434 8.42 0.11 20.76
CA ASP A 434 8.02 1.10 19.74
C ASP A 434 9.15 1.53 18.79
N ALA A 435 10.36 1.68 19.32
CA ALA A 435 11.56 2.06 18.57
C ALA A 435 12.71 1.08 18.79
N PRO A 436 12.63 -0.16 18.28
CA PRO A 436 13.75 -1.09 18.40
C PRO A 436 14.85 -0.76 17.39
N GLU A 437 16.10 -1.08 17.74
CA GLU A 437 17.26 -0.96 16.85
C GLU A 437 17.99 -2.32 16.79
N PRO A 438 17.31 -3.38 16.29
CA PRO A 438 17.82 -4.73 16.37
C PRO A 438 18.95 -4.95 15.37
N ASN A 439 19.86 -5.88 15.71
CA ASN A 439 21.00 -6.21 14.87
C ASN A 439 21.01 -7.65 14.35
N LEU A 440 19.89 -8.37 14.41
CA LEU A 440 19.78 -9.74 13.91
C LEU A 440 19.19 -9.78 12.49
N PHE A 441 19.89 -10.47 11.59
CA PHE A 441 19.56 -10.55 10.17
C PHE A 441 19.68 -11.98 9.65
N SER A 442 19.14 -12.23 8.46
CA SER A 442 19.55 -13.37 7.64
C SER A 442 20.96 -13.15 7.07
N LYS A 443 21.64 -14.20 6.61
CA LYS A 443 22.91 -14.04 5.88
C LYS A 443 22.79 -13.24 4.58
N GLU A 444 21.59 -13.13 4.03
CA GLU A 444 21.27 -12.31 2.85
C GLU A 444 20.99 -10.84 3.21
N GLY A 445 21.06 -10.47 4.49
CA GLY A 445 20.94 -9.08 4.94
C GLY A 445 19.50 -8.61 5.18
N LEU A 446 18.53 -9.51 5.25
CA LEU A 446 17.15 -9.15 5.63
C LEU A 446 16.98 -9.19 7.15
N PRO A 447 16.42 -8.15 7.79
CA PRO A 447 16.22 -8.15 9.24
C PRO A 447 15.20 -9.22 9.65
N VAL A 448 15.39 -9.79 10.84
CA VAL A 448 14.43 -10.72 11.44
C VAL A 448 13.15 -9.98 11.83
N ILE A 449 12.00 -10.57 11.57
CA ILE A 449 10.70 -9.98 11.94
C ILE A 449 10.61 -9.88 13.47
N PRO A 450 10.31 -8.70 14.04
CA PRO A 450 10.03 -8.54 15.47
C PRO A 450 8.90 -9.47 15.95
N PHE A 451 9.07 -10.08 17.13
CA PHE A 451 8.09 -11.03 17.66
C PHE A 451 8.10 -11.10 19.19
N ARG A 452 7.06 -11.72 19.73
CA ARG A 452 6.99 -12.22 21.11
C ARG A 452 6.49 -13.66 21.11
N THR A 453 6.90 -14.46 22.09
CA THR A 453 6.43 -15.84 22.25
C THR A 453 5.28 -15.96 23.26
N ASP A 454 5.01 -14.90 24.03
CA ASP A 454 3.89 -14.82 24.96
C ASP A 454 2.64 -14.23 24.30
N SER A 455 1.49 -14.47 24.93
CA SER A 455 0.22 -13.82 24.61
C SER A 455 -0.28 -12.95 25.77
N TRP A 456 0.63 -12.49 26.64
CA TRP A 456 0.26 -11.78 27.86
C TRP A 456 -0.22 -10.35 27.56
N ASP A 457 -1.00 -9.80 28.48
CA ASP A 457 -1.47 -8.42 28.36
C ASP A 457 -0.29 -7.45 28.38
N LEU A 458 -0.31 -6.50 27.45
CA LEU A 458 0.69 -5.44 27.33
C LEU A 458 0.35 -4.21 28.18
N GLY A 459 -0.81 -4.21 28.84
CA GLY A 459 -1.31 -3.09 29.63
C GLY A 459 -1.60 -1.83 28.79
N LEU A 460 -1.83 -2.01 27.50
CA LEU A 460 -2.12 -0.92 26.57
C LEU A 460 -3.51 -0.36 26.86
N LYS A 461 -3.57 0.97 27.03
CA LYS A 461 -4.83 1.71 27.15
C LYS A 461 -5.18 2.32 25.81
N VAL A 462 -6.48 2.48 25.55
CA VAL A 462 -6.95 3.27 24.40
C VAL A 462 -6.38 4.69 24.53
N ILE A 463 -5.73 5.18 23.47
CA ILE A 463 -5.20 6.54 23.45
C ILE A 463 -6.36 7.50 23.15
N GLU A 464 -6.91 8.11 24.20
CA GLU A 464 -7.86 9.21 24.08
C GLU A 464 -7.06 10.53 24.09
N ARG A 465 -7.14 11.31 23.00
CA ARG A 465 -6.55 12.66 22.92
C ARG A 465 -7.63 13.70 22.71
#